data_AF-F3SJM6-F1
#
_entry.id   AF-F3SJM6-F1
#
_cell.length_a   1.000
_cell.length_b   1.000
_cell.length_c   1.000
_cell.angle_alpha   90.00
_cell.angle_beta   90.00
_cell.angle_gamma   90.00
#
_symmetry.space_group_name_H-M   'P 1'
#
loop_
_entity.id
_entity.type
_entity.pdbx_description
1 polymer ?
#
loop_
_entity_poly.entity_id
_entity_poly.type
_entity_poly.pdbx_seq_one_letter_code
_entity_poly.pdbx_strand_id
1 'polypeptide(L)'
;MTDILLESRRGLRQRAFQALMSLEYEGDLVEACRFAYSYDKDEEADKVAEADIPAFLLNLVSGVVQSKDDLDKKIAQHLKKGWTVDRLTLVEKNILRLGIFEITEFDTPQLVAVNEAIELSKQFSDEKSSKFINGILSQFIVE
;
A
#
# COMPACT_ATOMS: atom_id res chain seq x y z
N MET A 1 -6.91 -12.88 -20.29
CA MET A 1 -7.73 -12.42 -19.14
C MET A 1 -6.88 -11.82 -18.01
N THR A 2 -5.56 -12.09 -17.98
CA THR A 2 -4.62 -11.65 -16.94
C THR A 2 -4.26 -10.15 -17.01
N ASP A 3 -4.15 -9.57 -18.21
CA ASP A 3 -3.75 -8.16 -18.39
C ASP A 3 -4.75 -7.13 -17.84
N ILE A 4 -6.06 -7.41 -17.89
CA ILE A 4 -7.08 -6.44 -17.50
C ILE A 4 -7.05 -6.17 -15.98
N LEU A 5 -6.68 -7.18 -15.19
CA LEU A 5 -6.57 -7.04 -13.73
C LEU A 5 -5.26 -6.38 -13.31
N LEU A 6 -4.18 -6.56 -14.07
CA LEU A 6 -2.87 -5.93 -13.84
C LEU A 6 -2.95 -4.40 -13.95
N GLU A 7 -3.75 -3.91 -14.90
CA GLU A 7 -4.01 -2.47 -15.12
C GLU A 7 -5.10 -1.89 -14.21
N SER A 8 -5.84 -2.74 -13.49
CA SER A 8 -6.93 -2.26 -12.63
C SER A 8 -6.40 -1.52 -11.41
N ARG A 9 -7.15 -0.51 -10.89
CA ARG A 9 -6.77 0.19 -9.65
C ARG A 9 -6.51 -0.77 -8.48
N ARG A 10 -7.25 -1.88 -8.41
CA ARG A 10 -7.03 -2.95 -7.41
C ARG A 10 -5.66 -3.61 -7.60
N GLY A 11 -5.33 -4.03 -8.82
CA GLY A 11 -4.01 -4.60 -9.15
C GLY A 11 -2.88 -3.63 -8.85
N LEU A 12 -3.05 -2.35 -9.19
CA LEU A 12 -2.06 -1.31 -8.92
C LEU A 12 -1.86 -1.04 -7.42
N ARG A 13 -2.89 -1.18 -6.57
CA ARG A 13 -2.70 -1.14 -5.09
C ARG A 13 -1.89 -2.31 -4.58
N GLN A 14 -2.10 -3.51 -5.13
CA GLN A 14 -1.25 -4.65 -4.81
C GLN A 14 0.21 -4.39 -5.19
N ARG A 15 0.46 -3.80 -6.38
CA ARG A 15 1.81 -3.39 -6.79
C ARG A 15 2.40 -2.31 -5.88
N ALA A 16 1.59 -1.34 -5.47
CA ALA A 16 2.02 -0.29 -4.56
C ALA A 16 2.46 -0.87 -3.21
N PHE A 17 1.68 -1.81 -2.67
CA PHE A 17 2.05 -2.54 -1.46
C PHE A 17 3.37 -3.32 -1.63
N GLN A 18 3.54 -4.05 -2.75
CA GLN A 18 4.77 -4.80 -3.04
C GLN A 18 6.00 -3.87 -3.15
N ALA A 19 5.86 -2.72 -3.83
CA ALA A 19 6.91 -1.72 -3.94
C ALA A 19 7.28 -1.14 -2.56
N LEU A 20 6.29 -0.77 -1.75
CA LEU A 20 6.50 -0.26 -0.38
C LEU A 20 7.21 -1.29 0.50
N MET A 21 6.85 -2.58 0.39
CA MET A 21 7.53 -3.66 1.11
C MET A 21 9.00 -3.78 0.71
N SER A 22 9.31 -3.64 -0.59
CA SER A 22 10.70 -3.64 -1.08
C SER A 22 11.50 -2.47 -0.51
N LEU A 23 10.89 -1.28 -0.42
CA LEU A 23 11.54 -0.05 0.06
C LEU A 23 11.87 -0.08 1.56
N GLU A 24 11.34 -1.02 2.34
CA GLU A 24 11.76 -1.21 3.74
C GLU A 24 13.18 -1.81 3.86
N TYR A 25 13.73 -2.35 2.78
CA TYR A 25 15.09 -2.92 2.72
C TYR A 25 16.10 -2.02 1.99
N GLU A 26 15.78 -0.72 1.89
CA GLU A 26 16.49 0.27 1.08
C GLU A 26 16.36 0.02 -0.45
N GLY A 27 16.27 1.09 -1.23
CA GLY A 27 16.12 0.99 -2.69
C GLY A 27 15.62 2.27 -3.33
N ASP A 28 15.69 2.33 -4.66
CA ASP A 28 15.12 3.42 -5.43
C ASP A 28 13.61 3.23 -5.61
N LEU A 29 12.85 4.32 -5.47
CA LEU A 29 11.39 4.30 -5.52
C LEU A 29 10.87 3.88 -6.90
N VAL A 30 11.48 4.40 -7.96
CA VAL A 30 11.06 4.15 -9.34
C VAL A 30 11.39 2.71 -9.71
N GLU A 31 12.58 2.23 -9.32
CA GLU A 31 12.97 0.84 -9.51
C GLU A 31 12.06 -0.14 -8.75
N ALA A 32 11.70 0.16 -7.50
CA ALA A 32 10.76 -0.65 -6.73
C ALA A 32 9.36 -0.71 -7.38
N CYS A 33 8.85 0.43 -7.86
CA CYS A 33 7.56 0.47 -8.57
C CYS A 33 7.60 -0.33 -9.88
N ARG A 34 8.67 -0.17 -10.65
CA ARG A 34 8.91 -0.86 -11.93
C ARG A 34 8.95 -2.37 -11.72
N PHE A 35 9.76 -2.82 -10.78
CA PHE A 35 9.91 -4.25 -10.47
C PHE A 35 8.60 -4.86 -10.00
N ALA A 36 7.87 -4.19 -9.10
CA ALA A 36 6.57 -4.66 -8.65
C ALA A 36 5.57 -4.77 -9.83
N TYR A 37 5.54 -3.78 -10.71
CA TYR A 37 4.61 -3.73 -11.84
C TYR A 37 4.89 -4.79 -12.91
N SER A 38 6.16 -5.08 -13.20
CA SER A 38 6.56 -6.06 -14.22
C SER A 38 6.61 -7.51 -13.73
N TYR A 39 6.52 -7.76 -12.42
CA TYR A 39 6.73 -9.07 -11.81
C TYR A 39 5.93 -10.21 -12.46
N ASP A 40 4.66 -9.99 -12.81
CA ASP A 40 3.80 -11.01 -13.43
C ASP A 40 3.71 -10.90 -14.97
N LYS A 41 4.50 -10.01 -15.59
CA LYS A 41 4.43 -9.74 -17.04
C LYS A 41 5.32 -10.64 -17.90
N ASP A 42 6.14 -11.51 -17.29
CA ASP A 42 7.11 -12.38 -17.99
C ASP A 42 7.90 -11.60 -19.06
N GLU A 43 8.34 -10.39 -18.68
CA GLU A 43 9.10 -9.48 -19.54
C GLU A 43 10.61 -9.71 -19.36
N GLU A 44 11.37 -9.70 -20.45
CA GLU A 44 12.82 -9.70 -20.38
C GLU A 44 13.34 -8.45 -19.65
N ALA A 45 14.50 -8.56 -19.00
CA ALA A 45 15.05 -7.48 -18.16
C ALA A 45 15.15 -6.12 -18.87
N ASP A 46 15.49 -6.12 -20.17
CA ASP A 46 15.57 -4.91 -20.99
C ASP A 46 14.19 -4.23 -21.16
N LYS A 47 13.10 -5.00 -21.25
CA LYS A 47 11.73 -4.46 -21.34
C LYS A 47 11.23 -3.93 -20.01
N VAL A 48 11.63 -4.56 -18.90
CA VAL A 48 11.31 -4.08 -17.56
C VAL A 48 11.87 -2.65 -17.35
N ALA A 49 13.11 -2.41 -17.79
CA ALA A 49 13.77 -1.10 -17.71
C ALA A 49 13.00 0.00 -18.48
N GLU A 50 12.29 -0.37 -19.55
CA GLU A 50 11.51 0.54 -20.40
C GLU A 50 10.02 0.60 -20.03
N ALA A 51 9.54 -0.26 -19.13
CA ALA A 51 8.12 -0.32 -18.76
C ALA A 51 7.58 1.04 -18.28
N ASP A 52 6.49 1.51 -18.89
CA ASP A 52 5.84 2.74 -18.44
C ASP A 52 5.07 2.44 -17.14
N ILE A 53 5.46 3.11 -16.05
CA ILE A 53 4.88 2.86 -14.72
C ILE A 53 3.57 3.64 -14.64
N PRO A 54 2.43 2.99 -14.35
CA PRO A 54 1.17 3.69 -14.22
C PRO A 54 1.23 4.81 -13.18
N ALA A 55 0.82 6.02 -13.55
CA ALA A 55 0.89 7.18 -12.67
C ALA A 55 0.15 6.97 -11.33
N PHE A 56 -0.95 6.21 -11.33
CA PHE A 56 -1.67 5.84 -10.11
C PHE A 56 -0.78 5.08 -9.11
N LEU A 57 -0.01 4.09 -9.59
CA LEU A 57 0.94 3.33 -8.78
C LEU A 57 2.04 4.23 -8.24
N LEU A 58 2.67 5.00 -9.12
CA LEU A 58 3.78 5.88 -8.75
C LEU A 58 3.35 6.94 -7.72
N ASN A 59 2.17 7.54 -7.91
CA ASN A 59 1.65 8.56 -7.01
C ASN A 59 1.28 7.99 -5.63
N LEU A 60 0.70 6.78 -5.56
CA LEU A 60 0.42 6.11 -4.28
C LEU A 60 1.72 5.84 -3.51
N VAL A 61 2.71 5.23 -4.15
CA VAL A 61 3.98 4.88 -3.49
C VAL A 61 4.73 6.14 -3.08
N SER A 62 4.85 7.12 -3.98
CA SER A 62 5.51 8.39 -3.69
C SER A 62 4.86 9.13 -2.53
N GLY A 63 3.52 9.20 -2.51
CA GLY A 63 2.79 9.88 -1.45
C GLY A 63 2.95 9.20 -0.09
N VAL A 64 2.92 7.86 -0.04
CA VAL A 64 3.16 7.11 1.20
C VAL A 64 4.59 7.31 1.70
N VAL A 65 5.59 7.27 0.81
CA VAL A 65 7.01 7.47 1.18
C VAL A 65 7.25 8.88 1.71
N GLN A 66 6.70 9.91 1.06
CA GLN A 66 6.84 11.30 1.47
C GLN A 66 6.13 11.59 2.81
N SER A 67 5.02 10.91 3.08
CA SER A 67 4.21 11.10 4.29
C SER A 67 4.50 10.09 5.39
N LYS A 68 5.53 9.24 5.26
CA LYS A 68 5.79 8.08 6.15
C LYS A 68 5.73 8.44 7.64
N ASP A 69 6.44 9.49 8.04
CA ASP A 69 6.51 9.92 9.45
C ASP A 69 5.16 10.45 9.98
N ASP A 70 4.38 11.12 9.14
CA ASP A 70 3.05 11.62 9.52
C ASP A 70 2.05 10.46 9.62
N LEU A 71 2.09 9.52 8.67
CA LEU A 71 1.28 8.32 8.67
C LEU A 71 1.57 7.46 9.91
N ASP A 72 2.84 7.29 10.29
CA ASP A 72 3.21 6.56 11.51
C ASP A 72 2.69 7.25 12.78
N LYS A 73 2.72 8.58 12.84
CA LYS A 73 2.11 9.33 13.96
C LYS A 73 0.60 9.14 14.01
N LYS A 74 -0.09 9.21 12.85
CA LYS A 74 -1.52 8.94 12.73
C LYS A 74 -1.85 7.52 13.21
N ILE A 75 -1.09 6.51 12.77
CA ILE A 75 -1.27 5.13 13.25
C ILE A 75 -1.11 5.05 14.77
N ALA A 76 -0.02 5.62 15.31
CA ALA A 76 0.30 5.56 16.73
C ALA A 76 -0.82 6.13 17.63
N GLN A 77 -1.52 7.17 17.17
CA GLN A 77 -2.63 7.79 17.92
C GLN A 77 -3.84 6.86 18.12
N HIS A 78 -4.03 5.87 17.24
CA HIS A 78 -5.13 4.92 17.30
C HIS A 78 -4.71 3.56 17.88
N LEU A 79 -3.45 3.37 18.25
CA LEU A 79 -2.99 2.16 18.93
C LEU A 79 -3.42 2.14 20.40
N LYS A 80 -3.59 0.93 20.95
CA LYS A 80 -3.86 0.75 22.38
C LYS A 80 -2.69 1.28 23.21
N LYS A 81 -2.98 1.78 24.41
CA LYS A 81 -1.96 2.26 25.36
C LYS A 81 -0.84 1.22 25.54
N GLY A 82 0.40 1.64 25.33
CA GLY A 82 1.60 0.80 25.45
C GLY A 82 1.96 -0.01 24.20
N TRP A 83 1.20 0.12 23.10
CA TRP A 83 1.60 -0.38 21.78
C TRP A 83 2.32 0.72 21.00
N THR A 84 3.27 0.32 20.16
CA THR A 84 4.03 1.21 19.28
C THR A 84 3.97 0.70 17.85
N VAL A 85 4.13 1.60 16.89
CA VAL A 85 4.13 1.26 15.46
C VAL A 85 5.23 0.23 15.15
N ASP A 86 6.39 0.32 15.79
CA ASP A 86 7.50 -0.62 15.60
C ASP A 86 7.17 -2.07 15.94
N ARG A 87 6.18 -2.32 16.80
CA ARG A 87 5.74 -3.67 17.17
C ARG A 87 4.79 -4.30 16.15
N LEU A 88 4.26 -3.52 15.22
CA LEU A 88 3.45 -4.03 14.13
C LEU A 88 4.32 -4.76 13.11
N THR A 89 3.76 -5.77 12.46
CA THR A 89 4.44 -6.44 11.35
C THR A 89 4.67 -5.45 10.20
N LEU A 90 5.66 -5.72 9.34
CA LEU A 90 5.90 -4.88 8.15
C LEU A 90 4.67 -4.83 7.22
N VAL A 91 3.95 -5.95 7.12
CA VAL A 91 2.71 -6.04 6.33
C VAL A 91 1.64 -5.12 6.90
N GLU A 92 1.36 -5.21 8.21
CA GLU A 92 0.36 -4.33 8.86
C GLU A 92 0.73 -2.86 8.71
N LYS A 93 2.00 -2.49 8.96
CA LYS A 93 2.45 -1.10 8.82
C LYS A 93 2.24 -0.56 7.42
N ASN A 94 2.68 -1.30 6.40
CA ASN A 94 2.61 -0.81 5.03
C ASN A 94 1.18 -0.76 4.49
N ILE A 95 0.31 -1.71 4.88
CA ILE A 95 -1.11 -1.64 4.54
C ILE A 95 -1.79 -0.46 5.25
N LEU A 96 -1.49 -0.22 6.53
CA LEU A 96 -2.05 0.92 7.26
C LEU A 96 -1.59 2.24 6.67
N ARG A 97 -0.30 2.40 6.36
CA ARG A 97 0.23 3.60 5.72
C ARG A 97 -0.42 3.85 4.36
N LEU A 98 -0.50 2.82 3.51
CA LEU A 98 -1.13 2.90 2.19
C LEU A 98 -2.62 3.27 2.32
N GLY A 99 -3.36 2.59 3.20
CA GLY A 99 -4.77 2.84 3.43
C GLY A 99 -5.05 4.23 3.97
N ILE A 100 -4.32 4.67 5.01
CA ILE A 100 -4.50 6.01 5.59
C ILE A 100 -4.17 7.09 4.57
N PHE A 101 -3.05 6.96 3.85
CA PHE A 101 -2.69 7.91 2.80
C PHE A 101 -3.79 8.01 1.74
N GLU A 102 -4.31 6.87 1.29
CA GLU A 102 -5.35 6.85 0.27
C GLU A 102 -6.68 7.42 0.76
N ILE A 103 -7.01 7.28 2.06
CA ILE A 103 -8.20 7.85 2.68
C ILE A 103 -8.10 9.38 2.83
N THR A 104 -6.92 9.90 3.22
CA THR A 104 -6.80 11.30 3.63
C THR A 104 -6.22 12.22 2.56
N GLU A 105 -5.36 11.71 1.67
CA GLU A 105 -4.58 12.54 0.74
C GLU A 105 -4.77 12.16 -0.74
N PHE A 106 -5.68 11.22 -1.06
CA PHE A 106 -5.83 10.70 -2.42
C PHE A 106 -7.27 10.79 -2.94
N ASP A 107 -7.43 10.86 -4.27
CA ASP A 107 -8.73 10.95 -4.93
C ASP A 107 -9.39 9.57 -5.10
N THR A 108 -9.61 8.89 -3.97
CA THR A 108 -10.36 7.64 -3.88
C THR A 108 -11.44 7.77 -2.80
N PRO A 109 -12.69 7.36 -3.07
CA PRO A 109 -13.72 7.36 -2.04
C PRO A 109 -13.27 6.59 -0.79
N GLN A 110 -13.44 7.19 0.39
CA GLN A 110 -12.87 6.66 1.64
C GLN A 110 -13.26 5.19 1.90
N LEU A 111 -14.54 4.84 1.70
CA LEU A 111 -15.02 3.46 1.85
C LEU A 111 -14.36 2.48 0.87
N VAL A 112 -14.03 2.94 -0.35
CA VAL A 112 -13.30 2.14 -1.33
C VAL A 112 -11.87 1.91 -0.86
N ALA A 113 -11.17 2.96 -0.42
CA ALA A 113 -9.80 2.83 0.11
C ALA A 113 -9.71 1.85 1.29
N VAL A 114 -10.66 1.96 2.24
CA VAL A 114 -10.76 1.04 3.38
C VAL A 114 -10.97 -0.40 2.91
N ASN A 115 -11.95 -0.64 2.03
CA ASN A 115 -12.25 -1.98 1.53
C ASN A 115 -11.05 -2.58 0.80
N GLU A 116 -10.36 -1.82 -0.06
CA GLU A 116 -9.20 -2.32 -0.80
C GLU A 116 -8.01 -2.63 0.12
N ALA A 117 -7.77 -1.83 1.16
CA ALA A 117 -6.75 -2.13 2.18
C ALA A 117 -7.06 -3.42 2.97
N ILE A 118 -8.35 -3.68 3.27
CA ILE A 118 -8.79 -4.93 3.92
C ILE A 118 -8.64 -6.13 2.97
N GLU A 119 -8.91 -5.97 1.68
CA GLU A 119 -8.68 -7.04 0.72
C GLU A 119 -7.18 -7.36 0.59
N LEU A 120 -6.30 -6.35 0.59
CA LEU A 120 -4.85 -6.57 0.67
C LEU A 120 -4.46 -7.33 1.95
N SER A 121 -5.02 -6.98 3.11
CA SER A 121 -4.65 -7.67 4.35
C SER A 121 -5.09 -9.13 4.37
N LYS A 122 -6.19 -9.48 3.72
CA LYS A 122 -6.63 -10.88 3.55
C LYS A 122 -5.70 -11.67 2.64
N GLN A 123 -5.07 -11.01 1.67
CA GLN A 123 -4.14 -11.63 0.73
C GLN A 123 -2.75 -11.83 1.33
N PHE A 124 -2.27 -10.87 2.14
CA PHE A 124 -0.88 -10.83 2.62
C PHE A 124 -0.71 -11.08 4.12
N SER A 125 -1.79 -11.25 4.88
CA SER A 125 -1.76 -11.50 6.32
C SER A 125 -2.88 -12.41 6.80
N ASP A 126 -3.00 -12.60 8.12
CA ASP A 126 -4.02 -13.41 8.74
C ASP A 126 -5.34 -12.65 9.02
N GLU A 127 -6.37 -13.40 9.41
CA GLU A 127 -7.70 -12.83 9.71
C GLU A 127 -7.65 -11.82 10.87
N LYS A 128 -6.75 -12.03 11.86
CA LYS A 128 -6.60 -11.13 13.00
C LYS A 128 -6.06 -9.77 12.55
N SER A 129 -5.05 -9.77 11.69
CA SER A 129 -4.48 -8.56 11.08
C SER A 129 -5.55 -7.81 10.28
N SER A 130 -6.38 -8.54 9.52
CA SER A 130 -7.46 -7.92 8.73
C SER A 130 -8.49 -7.20 9.60
N LYS A 131 -8.89 -7.81 10.72
CA LYS A 131 -9.80 -7.17 11.69
C LYS A 131 -9.15 -5.96 12.37
N PHE A 132 -7.88 -6.07 12.71
CA PHE A 132 -7.11 -4.99 13.33
C PHE A 132 -6.98 -3.78 12.39
N ILE A 133 -6.55 -4.01 11.13
CA ILE A 133 -6.40 -2.98 10.10
C ILE A 133 -7.73 -2.26 9.86
N ASN A 134 -8.82 -3.01 9.67
CA ASN A 134 -10.16 -2.43 9.52
C ASN A 134 -10.52 -1.51 10.71
N GLY A 135 -10.25 -1.96 11.94
CA GLY A 135 -10.54 -1.18 13.15
C GLY A 135 -9.80 0.16 13.21
N ILE A 136 -8.54 0.20 12.76
CA ILE A 136 -7.75 1.44 12.69
C ILE A 136 -8.23 2.32 11.55
N LEU A 137 -8.37 1.78 10.33
CA LEU A 137 -8.75 2.59 9.15
C LEU A 137 -10.15 3.21 9.27
N SER A 138 -11.08 2.54 9.97
CA SER A 138 -12.42 3.07 10.21
C SER A 138 -12.42 4.39 11.02
N GLN A 139 -11.34 4.71 11.73
CA GLN A 139 -11.21 5.97 12.49
C GLN A 139 -10.94 7.19 11.59
N PHE A 140 -10.62 6.98 10.32
CA PHE A 140 -10.26 8.03 9.36
C PHE A 140 -11.38 8.38 8.38
N ILE A 141 -12.53 7.69 8.44
CA ILE A 141 -13.70 8.00 7.63
C ILE A 141 -14.41 9.22 8.25
N VAL A 142 -14.74 10.20 7.41
CA VAL A 142 -15.53 11.38 7.80
C VAL A 142 -16.95 11.21 7.26
N GLU A 143 -17.95 11.46 8.09
CA GLU A 143 -19.38 11.43 7.70
C GLU A 143 -19.78 12.55 6.72
#